data_AF-A0A7C3E5C1-F1
#
_entry.id   AF-A0A7C3E5C1-F1
#
_cell.length_a   1.000
_cell.length_b   1.000
_cell.length_c   1.000
_cell.angle_alpha   90.00
_cell.angle_beta   90.00
_cell.angle_gamma   90.00
#
_symmetry.space_group_name_H-M   'P 1'
#
loop_
_entity.id
_entity.type
_entity.pdbx_description
1 polymer ?
#
loop_
_entity_poly.entity_id
_entity_poly.type
_entity_poly.pdbx_seq_one_letter_code
_entity_poly.pdbx_strand_id
1 'polypeptide(L)'
;MLMNNWYGPFRRGCKALAKHKTTIAIKEFRYALEYCPVTASKEMARILFYLGLALDRSGQSGLAAKSWVNARKLVRSGPLSELYTRWINEYGMRKSGNPQLDDYRAFQSVQVFRYLSKRGSGRFCSEAERDVVYAVIDDAWKLIAKSRVLYALSCSQKIALFKKAKLDFPYMYAEDLLQDECEPIVGNFKRKSPGASPRLREDDPCPCGSGLPYRQCCGRLYSCVEHEHATSSQDKR
;
A
#
# COMPACT_ATOMS: atom_id res chain seq x y z
N MET A 1 1.12 -39.77 -6.76
CA MET A 1 0.00 -38.83 -6.99
C MET A 1 -0.10 -37.91 -5.77
N LEU A 2 0.54 -36.74 -5.80
CA LEU A 2 0.39 -35.74 -4.74
C LEU A 2 -1.01 -35.16 -4.86
N MET A 3 -1.92 -35.60 -4.01
CA MET A 3 -3.26 -35.02 -3.91
C MET A 3 -3.15 -33.50 -3.77
N ASN A 4 -4.01 -32.78 -4.48
CA ASN A 4 -4.13 -31.32 -4.48
C ASN A 4 -4.56 -30.80 -3.09
N ASN A 5 -3.67 -30.87 -2.10
CA ASN A 5 -3.94 -30.56 -0.69
C ASN A 5 -4.37 -29.11 -0.46
N TRP A 6 -4.07 -28.20 -1.39
CA TRP A 6 -4.52 -26.80 -1.36
C TRP A 6 -5.98 -26.60 -1.83
N TYR A 7 -6.55 -27.52 -2.61
CA TYR A 7 -7.88 -27.37 -3.21
C TYR A 7 -9.01 -27.48 -2.16
N GLY A 8 -8.85 -28.36 -1.18
CA GLY A 8 -9.78 -28.51 -0.06
C GLY A 8 -9.93 -27.21 0.75
N PRO A 9 -8.84 -26.66 1.30
CA PRO A 9 -8.82 -25.34 1.95
C PRO A 9 -9.36 -24.23 1.05
N PHE A 10 -8.96 -24.17 -0.21
CA PHE A 10 -9.45 -23.16 -1.15
C PHE A 10 -10.98 -23.19 -1.30
N ARG A 11 -11.58 -24.37 -1.51
CA ARG A 11 -13.03 -24.51 -1.64
C ARG A 11 -13.78 -24.15 -0.34
N ARG A 12 -13.22 -24.50 0.82
CA ARG A 12 -13.77 -24.09 2.12
C ARG A 12 -13.71 -22.57 2.30
N GLY A 13 -12.60 -21.95 1.92
CA GLY A 13 -12.44 -20.49 1.89
C GLY A 13 -13.49 -19.80 1.02
N CYS A 14 -13.73 -20.30 -0.20
CA CYS A 14 -14.78 -19.77 -1.07
C CYS A 14 -16.19 -19.90 -0.45
N LYS A 15 -16.50 -21.06 0.16
CA LYS A 15 -17.79 -21.26 0.86
C LYS A 15 -17.94 -20.32 2.07
N ALA A 16 -16.88 -20.12 2.85
CA ALA A 16 -16.87 -19.20 3.98
C ALA A 16 -17.08 -17.75 3.51
N LEU A 17 -16.44 -17.36 2.42
CA LEU A 17 -16.58 -16.03 1.82
C LEU A 17 -18.01 -15.77 1.30
N ALA A 18 -18.64 -16.78 0.69
CA ALA A 18 -20.04 -16.71 0.28
C ALA A 18 -21.00 -16.55 1.47
N LYS A 19 -20.64 -17.08 2.65
CA LYS A 19 -21.39 -16.94 3.91
C LYS A 19 -20.98 -15.71 4.73
N HIS A 20 -20.21 -14.77 4.16
CA HIS A 20 -19.67 -13.59 4.85
C HIS A 20 -18.80 -13.87 6.08
N LYS A 21 -18.28 -15.11 6.22
CA LYS A 21 -17.37 -15.50 7.31
C LYS A 21 -15.93 -15.17 6.92
N THR A 22 -15.58 -13.88 6.96
CA THR A 22 -14.29 -13.34 6.46
C THR A 22 -13.07 -13.87 7.22
N THR A 23 -13.14 -14.00 8.54
CA THR A 23 -12.04 -14.53 9.37
C THR A 23 -11.67 -15.97 9.02
N ILE A 24 -12.69 -16.83 8.86
CA ILE A 24 -12.52 -18.23 8.45
C ILE A 24 -12.00 -18.27 7.02
N ALA A 25 -12.53 -17.45 6.11
CA ALA A 25 -12.08 -17.39 4.74
C ALA A 25 -10.58 -17.03 4.65
N ILE A 26 -10.13 -16.02 5.39
CA ILE A 26 -8.72 -15.61 5.45
C ILE A 26 -7.85 -16.77 5.93
N LYS A 27 -8.24 -17.45 7.02
CA LYS A 27 -7.50 -18.61 7.55
C LYS A 27 -7.39 -19.74 6.53
N GLU A 28 -8.49 -20.12 5.88
CA GLU A 28 -8.51 -21.18 4.86
C GLU A 28 -7.72 -20.83 3.61
N PHE A 29 -7.76 -19.57 3.15
CA PHE A 29 -6.94 -19.13 2.02
C PHE A 29 -5.45 -19.09 2.35
N ARG A 30 -5.08 -18.73 3.59
CA ARG A 30 -3.68 -18.82 4.05
C ARG A 30 -3.18 -20.27 4.03
N TYR A 31 -3.97 -21.21 4.56
CA TYR A 31 -3.63 -22.63 4.42
C TYR A 31 -3.53 -23.06 2.96
N ALA A 32 -4.46 -22.63 2.10
CA ALA A 32 -4.38 -22.95 0.68
C ALA A 32 -3.07 -22.46 0.05
N LEU A 33 -2.54 -21.29 0.44
CA LEU A 33 -1.25 -20.79 -0.04
C LEU A 33 -0.06 -21.61 0.47
N GLU A 34 -0.07 -22.00 1.74
CA GLU A 34 1.00 -22.81 2.34
C GLU A 34 1.18 -24.16 1.64
N TYR A 35 0.07 -24.79 1.21
CA TYR A 35 0.09 -26.07 0.51
C TYR A 35 0.11 -25.96 -1.03
N CYS A 36 0.08 -24.75 -1.60
CA CYS A 36 0.09 -24.56 -3.05
C CYS A 36 1.53 -24.69 -3.58
N PRO A 37 1.79 -25.60 -4.55
CA PRO A 37 3.13 -25.73 -5.10
C PRO A 37 3.51 -24.48 -5.90
N VAL A 38 4.77 -24.06 -5.80
CA VAL A 38 5.29 -22.86 -6.47
C VAL A 38 5.19 -22.96 -8.01
N THR A 39 5.14 -24.18 -8.54
CA THR A 39 4.94 -24.45 -9.97
C THR A 39 3.55 -24.07 -10.48
N ALA A 40 2.53 -24.02 -9.61
CA ALA A 40 1.14 -23.71 -9.95
C ALA A 40 0.85 -22.20 -9.80
N SER A 41 1.52 -21.37 -10.62
CA SER A 41 1.46 -19.91 -10.52
C SER A 41 0.06 -19.33 -10.74
N LYS A 42 -0.76 -19.93 -11.62
CA LYS A 42 -2.14 -19.48 -11.91
C LYS A 42 -3.07 -19.73 -10.74
N GLU A 43 -2.95 -20.90 -10.12
CA GLU A 43 -3.72 -21.33 -8.96
C GLU A 43 -3.34 -20.49 -7.74
N MET A 44 -2.04 -20.29 -7.52
CA MET A 44 -1.55 -19.43 -6.44
C MET A 44 -2.02 -17.98 -6.60
N ALA A 45 -1.99 -17.43 -7.83
CA ALA A 45 -2.54 -16.12 -8.12
C ALA A 45 -4.04 -16.03 -7.81
N ARG A 46 -4.80 -17.08 -8.15
CA ARG A 46 -6.23 -17.17 -7.82
C ARG A 46 -6.45 -17.20 -6.31
N ILE A 47 -5.69 -17.99 -5.55
CA ILE A 47 -5.81 -18.02 -4.08
C ILE A 47 -5.49 -16.64 -3.49
N LEU A 48 -4.41 -15.99 -3.91
CA LEU A 48 -4.05 -14.63 -3.49
C LEU A 48 -5.14 -13.61 -3.80
N PHE A 49 -5.81 -13.77 -4.95
CA PHE A 49 -6.90 -12.90 -5.34
C PHE A 49 -8.11 -13.01 -4.41
N TYR A 50 -8.54 -14.24 -4.09
CA TYR A 50 -9.64 -14.47 -3.14
C TYR A 50 -9.27 -14.11 -1.70
N LEU A 51 -8.00 -14.31 -1.30
CA LEU A 51 -7.49 -13.81 -0.03
C LEU A 51 -7.63 -12.28 0.04
N GLY A 52 -7.24 -11.57 -1.02
CA GLY A 52 -7.43 -10.13 -1.10
C GLY A 52 -8.89 -9.70 -0.98
N LEU A 53 -9.82 -10.43 -1.61
CA LEU A 53 -11.26 -10.16 -1.48
C LEU A 53 -11.77 -10.39 -0.04
N ALA A 54 -11.27 -11.42 0.65
CA ALA A 54 -11.62 -11.68 2.04
C ALA A 54 -11.09 -10.58 2.98
N LEU A 55 -9.87 -10.09 2.73
CA LEU A 55 -9.23 -8.99 3.46
C LEU A 55 -9.93 -7.64 3.23
N ASP A 56 -10.36 -7.36 1.99
CA ASP A 56 -11.10 -6.14 1.66
C ASP A 56 -12.44 -6.10 2.43
N ARG A 57 -13.15 -7.24 2.44
CA ARG A 57 -14.41 -7.38 3.20
C ARG A 57 -14.24 -7.34 4.72
N SER A 58 -13.04 -7.59 5.24
CA SER A 58 -12.73 -7.43 6.67
C SER A 58 -12.20 -6.03 7.01
N GLY A 59 -12.19 -5.08 6.06
CA GLY A 59 -11.69 -3.71 6.27
C GLY A 59 -10.18 -3.55 6.11
N GLN A 60 -9.43 -4.63 5.83
CA GLN A 60 -7.96 -4.62 5.69
C GLN A 60 -7.56 -4.33 4.23
N SER A 61 -8.00 -3.17 3.73
CA SER A 61 -7.85 -2.76 2.31
C SER A 61 -6.38 -2.70 1.84
N GLY A 62 -5.45 -2.34 2.72
CA GLY A 62 -4.01 -2.33 2.41
C GLY A 62 -3.44 -3.73 2.16
N LEU A 63 -3.75 -4.68 3.04
CA LEU A 63 -3.34 -6.08 2.87
C LEU A 63 -4.04 -6.74 1.67
N ALA A 64 -5.27 -6.34 1.37
CA ALA A 64 -5.96 -6.73 0.16
C ALA A 64 -5.21 -6.26 -1.09
N ALA A 65 -4.82 -4.98 -1.13
CA ALA A 65 -4.05 -4.42 -2.24
C ALA A 65 -2.71 -5.13 -2.44
N LYS A 66 -1.99 -5.41 -1.35
CA LYS A 66 -0.74 -6.20 -1.39
C LYS A 66 -0.97 -7.59 -1.96
N SER A 67 -2.06 -8.26 -1.57
CA SER A 67 -2.40 -9.60 -2.05
C SER A 67 -2.68 -9.61 -3.56
N TRP A 68 -3.42 -8.61 -4.06
CA TRP A 68 -3.70 -8.48 -5.50
C TRP A 68 -2.45 -8.10 -6.32
N VAL A 69 -1.59 -7.23 -5.80
CA VAL A 69 -0.30 -6.92 -6.45
C VAL A 69 0.59 -8.17 -6.54
N ASN A 70 0.61 -9.00 -5.50
CA ASN A 70 1.34 -10.26 -5.55
C ASN A 70 0.72 -11.26 -6.54
N ALA A 71 -0.60 -11.31 -6.66
CA ALA A 71 -1.25 -12.11 -7.71
C ALA A 71 -0.82 -11.66 -9.12
N ARG A 72 -0.68 -10.34 -9.34
CA ARG A 72 -0.19 -9.77 -10.61
C ARG A 72 1.27 -10.14 -10.93
N LYS A 73 2.12 -10.31 -9.92
CA LYS A 73 3.50 -10.79 -10.12
C LYS A 73 3.54 -12.20 -10.70
N LEU A 74 2.57 -13.04 -10.34
CA LEU A 74 2.48 -14.42 -10.80
C LEU A 74 1.81 -14.52 -12.18
N VAL A 75 0.80 -13.70 -12.45
CA VAL A 75 0.03 -13.72 -13.70
C VAL A 75 -0.02 -12.32 -14.32
N ARG A 76 0.68 -12.15 -15.45
CA ARG A 76 0.83 -10.87 -16.17
C ARG A 76 -0.36 -10.50 -17.06
N SER A 77 -1.11 -11.45 -17.57
CA SER A 77 -2.23 -11.23 -18.50
C SER A 77 -3.42 -12.16 -18.21
N GLY A 78 -4.59 -11.81 -18.76
CA GLY A 78 -5.82 -12.59 -18.64
C GLY A 78 -6.83 -12.02 -17.63
N PRO A 79 -7.90 -12.79 -17.29
CA PRO A 79 -9.04 -12.26 -16.54
C PRO A 79 -8.68 -11.72 -15.14
N LEU A 80 -7.71 -12.34 -14.46
CA LEU A 80 -7.22 -11.86 -13.16
C LEU A 80 -6.53 -10.49 -13.26
N SER A 81 -5.92 -10.18 -14.41
CA SER A 81 -5.33 -8.87 -14.67
C SER A 81 -6.40 -7.79 -14.82
N GLU A 82 -7.48 -8.08 -15.53
CA GLU A 82 -8.62 -7.16 -15.69
C GLU A 82 -9.36 -6.94 -14.37
N LEU A 83 -9.48 -8.00 -13.55
CA LEU A 83 -10.06 -7.86 -12.23
C LEU A 83 -9.21 -7.01 -11.29
N TYR A 84 -7.88 -7.04 -11.43
CA TYR A 84 -6.98 -6.19 -10.65
C TYR A 84 -7.25 -4.70 -10.89
N THR A 85 -7.39 -4.27 -12.15
CA THR A 85 -7.63 -2.85 -12.49
C THR A 85 -9.00 -2.34 -12.03
N ARG A 86 -9.93 -3.27 -11.74
CA ARG A 86 -11.22 -2.95 -11.12
C ARG A 86 -11.09 -2.55 -9.65
N TRP A 87 -10.14 -3.11 -8.92
CA TRP A 87 -10.00 -2.91 -7.47
C TRP A 87 -8.85 -2.02 -7.05
N ILE A 88 -7.81 -1.90 -7.87
CA ILE A 88 -6.66 -1.04 -7.61
C ILE A 88 -6.69 0.19 -8.50
N ASN A 89 -6.42 1.34 -7.89
CA ASN A 89 -6.27 2.60 -8.60
C ASN A 89 -4.85 2.78 -9.15
N GLU A 90 -4.63 3.88 -9.85
CA GLU A 90 -3.35 4.18 -10.48
C GLU A 90 -2.19 4.40 -9.51
N TYR A 91 -2.46 4.62 -8.23
CA TYR A 91 -1.45 4.81 -7.19
C TYR A 91 -1.05 3.49 -6.51
N GLY A 92 -1.67 2.37 -6.92
CA GLY A 92 -1.49 1.07 -6.27
C GLY A 92 -2.27 0.91 -4.95
N MET A 93 -3.24 1.79 -4.69
CA MET A 93 -4.13 1.70 -3.53
C MET A 93 -5.50 1.13 -3.91
N ARG A 94 -6.31 0.79 -2.90
CA ARG A 94 -7.70 0.37 -3.10
C ARG A 94 -8.47 1.49 -3.81
N LYS A 95 -8.99 1.17 -5.00
CA LYS A 95 -9.78 2.07 -5.83
C LYS A 95 -11.03 2.54 -5.11
N SER A 96 -11.22 3.84 -5.08
CA SER A 96 -12.40 4.51 -4.53
C SER A 96 -13.43 4.72 -5.64
N GLY A 97 -14.68 5.02 -5.28
CA GLY A 97 -15.75 5.24 -6.26
C GLY A 97 -15.52 6.44 -7.19
N ASN A 98 -14.61 7.35 -6.83
CA ASN A 98 -14.35 8.59 -7.54
C ASN A 98 -12.84 8.82 -7.74
N PRO A 99 -12.34 9.12 -8.95
CA PRO A 99 -10.92 9.40 -9.19
C PRO A 99 -10.36 10.56 -8.34
N GLN A 100 -11.15 11.59 -8.08
CA GLN A 100 -10.73 12.72 -7.22
C GLN A 100 -10.51 12.28 -5.77
N LEU A 101 -11.29 11.31 -5.30
CA LEU A 101 -11.12 10.74 -3.96
C LEU A 101 -9.87 9.85 -3.90
N ASP A 102 -9.55 9.16 -4.99
CA ASP A 102 -8.28 8.42 -5.12
C ASP A 102 -7.08 9.37 -5.09
N ASP A 103 -7.15 10.51 -5.78
CA ASP A 103 -6.11 11.54 -5.75
C ASP A 103 -5.95 12.14 -4.34
N TYR A 104 -7.06 12.45 -3.66
CA TYR A 104 -7.03 12.93 -2.27
C TYR A 104 -6.39 11.91 -1.32
N ARG A 105 -6.79 10.64 -1.40
CA ARG A 105 -6.22 9.57 -0.56
C ARG A 105 -4.72 9.39 -0.82
N ALA A 106 -4.29 9.55 -2.08
CA ALA A 106 -2.87 9.51 -2.44
C ALA A 106 -2.11 10.68 -1.82
N PHE A 107 -2.67 11.89 -1.91
CA PHE A 107 -2.10 13.07 -1.28
C PHE A 107 -2.01 12.92 0.24
N GLN A 108 -3.11 12.50 0.88
CA GLN A 108 -3.17 12.26 2.33
C GLN A 108 -2.11 11.24 2.76
N SER A 109 -2.01 10.10 2.07
CA SER A 109 -0.99 9.08 2.33
C SER A 109 0.43 9.64 2.30
N VAL A 110 0.77 10.42 1.26
CA VAL A 110 2.11 11.02 1.11
C VAL A 110 2.43 11.97 2.27
N GLN A 111 1.48 12.80 2.67
CA GLN A 111 1.68 13.76 3.76
C GLN A 111 1.74 13.10 5.13
N VAL A 112 0.87 12.12 5.39
CA VAL A 112 0.90 11.31 6.62
C VAL A 112 2.21 10.56 6.75
N PHE A 113 2.66 9.91 5.67
CA PHE A 113 3.95 9.23 5.68
C PHE A 113 5.09 10.18 6.00
N ARG A 114 5.10 11.38 5.41
CA ARG A 114 6.11 12.40 5.69
C ARG A 114 6.08 12.87 7.13
N TYR A 115 4.89 13.07 7.68
CA TYR A 115 4.68 13.46 9.06
C TYR A 115 5.20 12.37 10.03
N LEU A 116 4.73 11.13 9.86
CA LEU A 116 5.14 10.00 10.69
C LEU A 116 6.64 9.67 10.53
N SER A 117 7.23 9.86 9.36
CA SER A 117 8.67 9.64 9.13
C SER A 117 9.57 10.65 9.86
N LYS A 118 9.05 11.84 10.19
CA LYS A 118 9.77 12.81 11.03
C LYS A 118 9.66 12.46 12.52
N ARG A 119 8.65 11.68 12.91
CA ARG A 119 8.52 11.21 14.29
C ARG A 119 9.43 10.01 14.53
N GLY A 120 10.11 9.98 15.67
CA GLY A 120 10.90 8.82 16.10
C GLY A 120 10.07 7.54 16.28
N SER A 121 8.82 7.68 16.72
CA SER A 121 7.90 6.55 16.97
C SER A 121 7.19 6.01 15.73
N GLY A 122 7.14 6.80 14.64
CA GLY A 122 6.44 6.41 13.41
C GLY A 122 4.93 6.17 13.55
N ARG A 123 4.27 6.66 14.61
CA ARG A 123 2.81 6.59 14.83
C ARG A 123 2.29 7.87 15.46
N PHE A 124 0.97 8.07 15.40
CA PHE A 124 0.30 9.12 16.17
C PHE A 124 0.29 8.76 17.67
N CYS A 125 0.61 9.71 18.55
CA CYS A 125 0.47 9.65 20.00
C CYS A 125 -0.99 9.69 20.45
N SER A 126 -1.83 10.49 19.77
CA SER A 126 -3.23 10.65 20.17
C SER A 126 -4.18 10.78 18.98
N GLU A 127 -5.47 10.56 19.24
CA GLU A 127 -6.53 10.83 18.27
C GLU A 127 -6.63 12.34 17.96
N ALA A 128 -6.42 13.20 18.95
CA ALA A 128 -6.42 14.65 18.75
C ALA A 128 -5.29 15.12 17.81
N GLU A 129 -4.08 14.56 17.95
CA GLU A 129 -2.98 14.81 17.01
C GLU A 129 -3.37 14.41 15.59
N ARG A 130 -3.92 13.20 15.45
CA ARG A 130 -4.34 12.66 14.16
C ARG A 130 -5.36 13.58 13.49
N ASP A 131 -6.33 14.07 14.25
CA ASP A 131 -7.36 14.98 13.76
C ASP A 131 -6.78 16.34 13.32
N VAL A 132 -5.84 16.90 14.09
CA VAL A 132 -5.14 18.15 13.71
C VAL A 132 -4.34 17.97 12.42
N VAL A 133 -3.59 16.87 12.32
CA VAL A 133 -2.80 16.55 11.11
C VAL A 133 -3.72 16.38 9.90
N TYR A 134 -4.85 15.68 10.05
CA TYR A 134 -5.82 15.53 8.97
C TYR A 134 -6.50 16.84 8.59
N ALA A 135 -6.84 17.70 9.55
CA ALA A 135 -7.39 19.02 9.25
C ALA A 135 -6.45 19.87 8.38
N VAL A 136 -5.15 19.87 8.70
CA VAL A 136 -4.13 20.59 7.91
C VAL A 136 -4.02 20.03 6.49
N ILE A 137 -4.03 18.69 6.35
CA ILE A 137 -4.00 18.03 5.04
C ILE A 137 -5.25 18.37 4.22
N ASP A 138 -6.42 18.38 4.86
CA ASP A 138 -7.70 18.67 4.21
C ASP A 138 -7.75 20.10 3.70
N ASP A 139 -7.29 21.06 4.48
CA ASP A 139 -7.27 22.46 4.06
C ASP A 139 -6.29 22.68 2.91
N ALA A 140 -5.11 22.04 2.96
CA ALA A 140 -4.18 22.06 1.83
C ALA A 140 -4.77 21.41 0.57
N TRP A 141 -5.48 20.28 0.72
CA TRP A 141 -6.15 19.64 -0.39
C TRP A 141 -7.23 20.52 -1.00
N LYS A 142 -8.05 21.21 -0.19
CA LYS A 142 -9.06 22.15 -0.69
C LYS A 142 -8.43 23.24 -1.56
N LEU A 143 -7.25 23.74 -1.19
CA LEU A 143 -6.51 24.72 -2.01
C LEU A 143 -6.05 24.13 -3.34
N ILE A 144 -5.47 22.93 -3.34
CA ILE A 144 -5.03 22.23 -4.55
C ILE A 144 -6.22 21.90 -5.45
N ALA A 145 -7.31 21.38 -4.88
CA ALA A 145 -8.52 21.02 -5.62
C ALA A 145 -9.19 22.23 -6.28
N LYS A 146 -9.22 23.39 -5.59
CA LYS A 146 -9.72 24.66 -6.14
C LYS A 146 -8.92 25.13 -7.36
N SER A 147 -7.61 24.90 -7.37
CA SER A 147 -6.73 25.31 -8.49
C SER A 147 -6.98 24.55 -9.80
N ARG A 148 -7.68 23.40 -9.75
CA ARG A 148 -7.94 22.50 -10.90
C ARG A 148 -6.69 22.03 -11.67
N VAL A 149 -5.49 22.27 -11.15
CA VAL A 149 -4.22 21.87 -11.79
C VAL A 149 -4.13 20.36 -12.01
N LEU A 150 -4.76 19.56 -11.14
CA LEU A 150 -4.69 18.09 -11.18
C LEU A 150 -5.34 17.46 -12.43
N TYR A 151 -6.28 18.12 -13.09
CA TYR A 151 -6.98 17.54 -14.25
C TYR A 151 -6.09 17.39 -15.48
N ALA A 152 -5.08 18.25 -15.62
CA ALA A 152 -4.16 18.25 -16.76
C ALA A 152 -2.93 17.36 -16.53
N LEU A 153 -2.71 16.85 -15.32
CA LEU A 153 -1.50 16.14 -14.94
C LEU A 153 -1.67 14.61 -15.02
N SER A 154 -0.61 13.94 -15.48
CA SER A 154 -0.51 12.48 -15.39
C SER A 154 -0.39 12.03 -13.92
N CYS A 155 -0.68 10.76 -13.62
CA CYS A 155 -0.58 10.24 -12.26
C CYS A 155 0.84 10.38 -11.66
N SER A 156 1.91 10.16 -12.43
CA SER A 156 3.28 10.39 -11.96
C SER A 156 3.58 11.86 -11.67
N GLN A 157 3.07 12.78 -12.51
CA GLN A 157 3.18 14.21 -12.25
C GLN A 157 2.40 14.63 -10.99
N LYS A 158 1.23 14.03 -10.75
CA LYS A 158 0.46 14.22 -9.51
C LYS A 158 1.25 13.76 -8.29
N ILE A 159 1.85 12.57 -8.32
CA ILE A 159 2.69 12.06 -7.22
C ILE A 159 3.88 13.00 -6.96
N ALA A 160 4.54 13.48 -8.02
CA ALA A 160 5.64 14.44 -7.88
C ALA A 160 5.18 15.77 -7.24
N LEU A 161 4.00 16.27 -7.62
CA LEU A 161 3.39 17.45 -7.01
C LEU A 161 3.07 17.20 -5.53
N PHE A 162 2.47 16.05 -5.20
CA PHE A 162 2.16 15.68 -3.82
C PHE A 162 3.42 15.61 -2.95
N LYS A 163 4.51 15.05 -3.47
CA LYS A 163 5.82 15.02 -2.78
C LYS A 163 6.44 16.41 -2.61
N LYS A 164 6.22 17.31 -3.59
CA LYS A 164 6.73 18.69 -3.56
C LYS A 164 5.95 19.58 -2.59
N ALA A 165 4.66 19.34 -2.40
CA ALA A 165 3.85 20.05 -1.41
C ALA A 165 4.42 19.83 0.00
N LYS A 166 4.88 20.92 0.62
CA LYS A 166 5.33 20.94 2.01
C LYS A 166 4.20 21.52 2.84
N LEU A 167 3.69 20.71 3.77
CA LEU A 167 2.74 21.17 4.77
C LEU A 167 3.50 21.47 6.05
N ASP A 168 3.24 22.66 6.60
CA ASP A 168 3.70 23.04 7.91
C ASP A 168 2.67 22.58 8.92
N PHE A 169 2.99 21.50 9.61
CA PHE A 169 2.16 20.99 10.69
C PHE A 169 2.47 21.79 11.95
N PRO A 170 1.44 22.18 12.74
CA PRO A 170 1.65 22.75 14.05
C PRO A 170 2.63 21.88 14.86
N TYR A 171 3.57 22.52 15.55
CA TYR A 171 4.52 21.82 16.41
C TYR A 171 3.74 21.29 17.62
N MET A 172 3.46 19.99 17.66
CA MET A 172 2.59 19.39 18.67
C MET A 172 3.36 18.72 19.83
N TYR A 173 4.70 18.78 19.86
CA TYR A 173 5.49 18.02 20.84
C TYR A 173 6.54 18.87 21.56
N ALA A 174 6.30 19.05 22.86
CA ALA A 174 7.36 19.27 23.84
C ALA A 174 8.00 17.93 24.24
N GLU A 175 7.31 16.80 24.03
CA GLU A 175 7.76 15.45 24.39
C GLU A 175 8.87 14.91 23.46
N ASP A 176 8.89 15.30 22.19
CA ASP A 176 9.96 14.93 21.25
C ASP A 176 11.29 15.66 21.58
N LEU A 177 11.26 16.73 22.40
CA LEU A 177 12.48 17.35 22.96
C LEU A 177 13.09 16.55 24.12
N LEU A 178 12.33 15.60 24.67
CA LEU A 178 12.75 14.74 25.79
C LEU A 178 13.14 13.34 25.34
N GLN A 179 13.03 13.02 24.04
CA GLN A 179 13.59 11.79 23.48
C GLN A 179 15.10 11.97 23.37
N ASP A 180 15.87 11.09 24.04
CA ASP A 180 17.31 11.00 23.88
C ASP A 180 17.65 10.99 22.39
N GLU A 181 18.55 11.90 22.00
CA GLU A 181 19.09 12.06 20.65
C GLU A 181 19.31 10.68 20.01
N CYS A 182 18.42 10.27 19.11
CA CYS A 182 18.65 9.09 18.29
C CYS A 182 19.97 9.30 17.55
N GLU A 183 21.00 8.52 17.90
CA GLU A 183 22.30 8.64 17.25
C GLU A 183 22.10 8.60 15.73
N PRO A 184 22.52 9.63 15.00
CA PRO A 184 22.32 9.67 13.56
C PRO A 184 23.06 8.48 12.96
N ILE A 185 22.32 7.60 12.27
CA ILE A 185 22.95 6.53 11.49
C ILE A 185 23.79 7.21 10.42
N VAL A 186 25.12 7.23 10.61
CA VAL A 186 26.08 7.80 9.68
C VAL A 186 26.23 6.84 8.49
N GLY A 187 25.19 6.78 7.66
CA GLY A 187 25.20 6.08 6.39
C GLY A 187 25.85 6.94 5.31
N ASN A 188 26.87 6.42 4.65
CA ASN A 188 27.51 7.12 3.54
C ASN A 188 26.70 6.94 2.24
N PHE A 189 25.52 7.56 2.17
CA PHE A 189 24.56 7.45 1.04
C PHE A 189 25.05 8.08 -0.27
N LYS A 190 26.24 8.70 -0.27
CA LYS A 190 26.87 9.29 -1.46
C LYS A 190 27.73 8.31 -2.27
N ARG A 191 27.90 7.06 -1.83
CA ARG A 191 28.60 6.05 -2.64
C ARG A 191 27.69 5.60 -3.79
N LYS A 192 27.87 6.24 -4.96
CA LYS A 192 27.52 5.62 -6.24
C LYS A 192 28.36 4.35 -6.35
N SER A 193 27.85 3.20 -5.91
CA SER A 193 28.46 1.93 -6.30
C SER A 193 28.54 1.89 -7.83
N PRO A 194 29.66 1.50 -8.42
CA PRO A 194 29.73 1.19 -9.85
C PRO A 194 28.84 -0.05 -10.06
N GLY A 195 27.59 0.17 -10.48
CA GLY A 195 26.53 -0.84 -10.47
C GLY A 195 25.23 -0.41 -9.77
N ALA A 196 25.13 0.83 -9.27
CA ALA A 196 23.89 1.37 -8.72
C ALA A 196 22.78 1.29 -9.77
N SER A 197 21.71 0.57 -9.44
CA SER A 197 20.52 0.37 -10.28
C SER A 197 20.08 1.69 -10.91
N PRO A 198 19.64 1.70 -12.19
CA PRO A 198 19.13 2.90 -12.84
C PRO A 198 18.08 3.55 -11.94
N ARG A 199 18.08 4.89 -11.85
CA ARG A 199 17.06 5.64 -11.10
C ARG A 199 15.70 5.31 -11.70
N LEU A 200 15.02 4.33 -11.12
CA LEU A 200 13.70 3.87 -11.54
C LEU A 200 12.74 5.05 -11.46
N ARG A 201 12.18 5.43 -12.59
CA ARG A 201 11.10 6.41 -12.67
C ARG A 201 9.79 5.75 -12.26
N GLU A 202 8.83 6.56 -11.85
CA GLU A 202 7.53 6.08 -11.36
C GLU A 202 6.73 5.30 -12.41
N ASP A 203 6.86 5.71 -13.68
CA ASP A 203 6.20 5.06 -14.82
C ASP A 203 7.01 3.91 -15.44
N ASP A 204 8.26 3.70 -15.01
CA ASP A 204 9.08 2.59 -15.53
C ASP A 204 8.45 1.24 -15.12
N PRO A 205 8.59 0.18 -15.95
CA PRO A 205 8.11 -1.14 -15.59
C PRO A 205 8.79 -1.63 -14.32
N CYS A 206 8.01 -2.18 -13.40
CA CYS A 206 8.53 -2.61 -12.12
C CYS A 206 9.51 -3.79 -12.28
N PRO A 207 10.72 -3.74 -11.68
CA PRO A 207 11.74 -4.77 -11.85
C PRO A 207 11.36 -6.13 -11.20
N CYS A 208 10.30 -6.19 -10.39
CA CYS A 208 9.82 -7.44 -9.81
C CYS A 208 9.08 -8.35 -10.81
N GLY A 209 8.95 -7.93 -12.08
CA GLY A 209 8.35 -8.75 -13.13
C GLY A 209 6.82 -8.77 -13.16
N SER A 210 6.15 -7.87 -12.45
CA SER A 210 4.67 -7.76 -12.40
C SER A 210 4.02 -7.25 -13.68
N GLY A 211 4.80 -6.63 -14.58
CA GLY A 211 4.26 -5.94 -15.76
C GLY A 211 3.45 -4.68 -15.43
N LEU A 212 3.51 -4.20 -14.18
CA LEU A 212 2.90 -2.93 -13.74
C LEU A 212 3.97 -1.83 -13.69
N PRO A 213 3.58 -0.54 -13.83
CA PRO A 213 4.44 0.58 -13.50
C PRO A 213 4.97 0.47 -12.06
N TYR A 214 6.19 0.96 -11.82
CA TYR A 214 6.82 0.91 -10.51
C TYR A 214 5.92 1.52 -9.42
N ARG A 215 5.28 2.66 -9.72
CA ARG A 215 4.31 3.36 -8.85
C ARG A 215 3.05 2.58 -8.49
N GLN A 216 2.74 1.48 -9.20
CA GLN A 216 1.56 0.64 -8.93
C GLN A 216 1.92 -0.68 -8.25
N CYS A 217 3.22 -0.99 -8.12
CA CYS A 217 3.69 -2.28 -7.65
C CYS A 217 4.62 -2.15 -6.43
N CYS A 218 5.93 -2.22 -6.62
CA CYS A 218 6.89 -2.13 -5.52
C CYS A 218 7.06 -0.69 -5.00
N GLY A 219 6.85 0.32 -5.84
CA GLY A 219 6.87 1.73 -5.48
C GLY A 219 5.49 2.33 -5.22
N ARG A 220 4.49 1.50 -4.89
CA ARG A 220 3.13 1.97 -4.65
C ARG A 220 3.01 2.85 -3.41
N LEU A 221 1.98 3.70 -3.41
CA LEU A 221 1.58 4.40 -2.19
C LEU A 221 0.82 3.43 -1.29
N TYR A 222 1.14 3.48 0.01
CA TYR A 222 0.46 2.73 1.05
C TYR A 222 -0.63 3.61 1.68
N SER A 223 -1.75 3.04 2.10
CA SER A 223 -2.78 3.86 2.77
C SER A 223 -2.28 4.40 4.12
N CYS A 224 -2.92 5.43 4.67
CA CYS A 224 -2.58 5.97 5.99
C CYS A 224 -2.58 4.87 7.07
N VAL A 225 -3.59 3.99 7.02
CA VAL A 225 -3.71 2.82 7.91
C VAL A 225 -2.53 1.87 7.76
N GLU A 226 -2.03 1.65 6.55
CA GLU A 226 -0.84 0.83 6.34
C GLU A 226 0.42 1.47 6.94
N HIS A 227 0.57 2.79 6.86
CA HIS A 227 1.69 3.51 7.47
C HIS A 227 1.68 3.41 8.99
N GLU A 228 0.51 3.53 9.62
CA GLU A 228 0.35 3.39 11.07
C GLU A 228 0.69 1.97 11.57
N HIS A 229 0.38 0.93 10.80
CA HIS A 229 0.65 -0.45 11.17
C HIS A 229 2.03 -0.97 10.76
N ALA A 230 2.69 -0.38 9.76
CA ALA A 230 4.02 -0.81 9.32
C ALA A 230 5.08 -0.63 10.43
N THR A 231 4.93 0.41 11.26
CA THR A 231 5.87 0.74 12.34
C THR A 231 5.59 -0.03 13.64
N SER A 232 4.43 -0.71 13.77
CA SER A 232 4.15 -1.63 14.89
C SER A 232 4.88 -2.96 14.86
N SER A 233 5.48 -3.26 13.71
CA SER A 233 6.24 -4.49 13.52
C SER A 233 7.72 -4.33 13.80
N GLN A 234 8.22 -3.10 14.00
CA GLN A 234 9.65 -2.81 14.19
C GLN A 234 10.09 -2.82 15.66
N ASP A 235 9.18 -2.63 16.62
CA ASP A 235 9.45 -2.68 18.08
C ASP A 235 9.56 -4.11 18.66
N LYS A 236 9.73 -5.15 17.83
CA LYS A 236 9.84 -6.56 18.27
C LYS A 236 11.14 -7.23 17.83
N ARG A 237 12.22 -6.48 17.65
CA ARG A 237 13.57 -7.03 17.47
C ARG A 237 14.53 -6.48 18.50
#